data_AF-A0A933NRW0-F1
#
_entry.id   AF-A0A933NRW0-F1
#
_cell.length_a   1.000
_cell.length_b   1.000
_cell.length_c   1.000
_cell.angle_alpha   90.00
_cell.angle_beta   90.00
_cell.angle_gamma   90.00
#
_symmetry.space_group_name_H-M   'P 1'
#
loop_
_entity.id
_entity.type
_entity.pdbx_description
1 polymer ?
#
loop_
_entity_poly.entity_id
_entity_poly.type
_entity_poly.pdbx_seq_one_letter_code
_entity_poly.pdbx_strand_id
1 'polypeptide(L)'
;MQKFRVRQVGALLVGLALVAASCGDDDKESTDTAAPVTTVAATTAETTPPTDAPVAEGSELAGMKGTTPLVALSQDFKDRLLETPSGSANGGLTDYNYAAESYDAVIVIALAAVAAGTDGSALANEIVGITKDGEKCTDFAACVAIIEAGGDPDYDGFSGPISMNGNGEPLEASYGILVFGEGNQLDDSQLTFITASAAESAAKPLGVTDVEREGDGVLNIGGLLPQTGSLAFLDPPEEAGVELGIADVNAAGGVLGSDVTYSPGDSGDTTTDIASQTADRHIADGVDAIIGAASSSVSLTVIDKITAAGIVQYSPANTSLKLVDYPDHSLYFRNAPPDDLQGNVIAQLVIDDGNSSAYILALDDAYGTSLLGVVEAALTAGGVEVLGTKIYDPAAAGFDAEVDEIVAADPDAIVLITFDEGSRILRTMVEKGIGPANKAVYGCDGNMGNALGDAFNAGE
;
A
#
# COMPACT_ATOMS: atom_id res chain seq x y z
N MET A 1 -11.83 -55.75 3.99
CA MET A 1 -11.60 -55.81 5.45
C MET A 1 -11.54 -54.37 5.97
N GLN A 2 -12.65 -53.86 6.48
CA GLN A 2 -12.71 -52.55 7.13
C GLN A 2 -11.94 -52.57 8.46
N LYS A 3 -11.18 -51.51 8.74
CA LYS A 3 -10.73 -51.18 10.09
C LYS A 3 -11.06 -49.72 10.36
N PHE A 4 -12.18 -49.50 11.04
CA PHE A 4 -12.49 -48.26 11.72
C PHE A 4 -11.52 -48.06 12.90
N ARG A 5 -10.99 -46.85 13.07
CA ARG A 5 -10.39 -46.39 14.33
C ARG A 5 -11.06 -45.09 14.75
N VAL A 6 -11.85 -45.21 15.80
CA VAL A 6 -12.49 -44.14 16.57
C VAL A 6 -11.41 -43.40 17.37
N ARG A 7 -11.41 -42.06 17.34
CA ARG A 7 -10.68 -41.21 18.31
C ARG A 7 -11.67 -40.61 19.29
N GLN A 8 -11.32 -40.72 20.57
CA GLN A 8 -12.12 -40.35 21.74
C GLN A 8 -12.11 -38.83 21.95
N VAL A 9 -13.29 -38.27 22.23
CA VAL A 9 -13.47 -36.89 22.70
C VAL A 9 -13.40 -36.91 24.23
N GLY A 10 -12.42 -36.22 24.80
CA GLY A 10 -12.31 -35.97 26.24
C GLY A 10 -13.11 -34.72 26.60
N ALA A 11 -14.18 -34.88 27.38
CA ALA A 11 -14.94 -33.80 27.97
C ALA A 11 -14.22 -33.27 29.22
N LEU A 12 -13.94 -31.96 29.27
CA LEU A 12 -13.49 -31.28 30.47
C LEU A 12 -14.68 -30.52 31.10
N LEU A 13 -15.06 -30.96 32.29
CA LEU A 13 -16.07 -30.38 33.18
C LEU A 13 -15.35 -29.61 34.29
N VAL A 14 -15.47 -28.28 34.30
CA VAL A 14 -15.23 -27.39 35.46
C VAL A 14 -16.15 -26.19 35.21
N GLY A 15 -16.99 -25.67 36.09
CA GLY A 15 -17.16 -25.79 37.53
C GLY A 15 -17.86 -24.49 37.91
N LEU A 16 -19.19 -24.51 37.91
CA LEU A 16 -20.07 -23.35 38.11
C LEU A 16 -19.98 -22.84 39.56
N ALA A 17 -19.55 -21.59 39.77
CA ALA A 17 -19.72 -20.89 41.03
C ALA A 17 -20.61 -19.66 40.80
N LEU A 18 -21.86 -19.75 41.27
CA LEU A 18 -22.76 -18.62 41.42
C LEU A 18 -22.31 -17.72 42.59
N VAL A 19 -22.22 -16.41 42.35
CA VAL A 19 -22.42 -15.39 43.39
C VAL A 19 -23.47 -14.41 42.85
N ALA A 20 -24.50 -14.17 43.67
CA ALA A 20 -25.67 -13.37 43.31
C ALA A 20 -25.44 -11.86 43.51
N ALA A 21 -25.87 -11.12 42.49
CA ALA A 21 -26.34 -9.73 42.36
C ALA A 21 -26.24 -8.74 43.54
N SER A 22 -25.78 -7.52 43.21
CA SER A 22 -26.33 -6.25 43.73
C SER A 22 -25.87 -5.03 42.91
N CYS A 23 -26.77 -4.51 42.06
CA CYS A 23 -27.02 -3.11 41.66
C CYS A 23 -25.88 -2.18 41.14
N GLY A 24 -25.92 -1.90 39.83
CA GLY A 24 -26.11 -0.57 39.22
C GLY A 24 -24.94 0.43 39.20
N ASP A 25 -24.38 0.67 38.01
CA ASP A 25 -24.51 1.95 37.27
C ASP A 25 -24.00 1.76 35.82
N ASP A 26 -24.60 2.50 34.89
CA ASP A 26 -24.28 2.50 33.45
C ASP A 26 -22.90 3.13 33.22
N ASP A 27 -21.89 2.33 32.85
CA ASP A 27 -20.64 2.84 32.28
C ASP A 27 -20.26 2.06 31.02
N LYS A 28 -20.02 2.84 29.97
CA LYS A 28 -19.65 2.39 28.63
C LYS A 28 -18.35 1.60 28.68
N GLU A 29 -18.36 0.36 28.21
CA GLU A 29 -17.13 -0.38 27.91
C GLU A 29 -16.35 0.37 26.83
N SER A 30 -15.24 1.00 27.22
CA SER A 30 -14.16 1.36 26.32
C SER A 30 -13.40 0.08 25.98
N THR A 31 -13.47 -0.37 24.73
CA THR A 31 -12.55 -1.37 24.21
C THR A 31 -11.16 -0.73 24.16
N ASP A 32 -10.29 -1.19 25.05
CA ASP A 32 -8.88 -0.82 25.12
C ASP A 32 -8.17 -1.47 23.93
N THR A 33 -8.19 -0.81 22.77
CA THR A 33 -7.38 -1.16 21.60
C THR A 33 -5.95 -0.68 21.88
N ALA A 34 -5.13 -1.55 22.45
CA ALA A 34 -3.69 -1.32 22.47
C ALA A 34 -3.20 -1.14 21.03
N ALA A 35 -2.52 -0.03 20.75
CA ALA A 35 -1.88 0.22 19.47
C ALA A 35 -0.92 -0.94 19.12
N PRO A 36 -0.74 -1.27 17.82
CA PRO A 36 0.21 -2.29 17.40
C PRO A 36 1.60 -2.04 18.01
N VAL A 37 2.32 -3.11 18.35
CA VAL A 37 3.70 -3.01 18.82
C VAL A 37 4.60 -2.84 17.60
N THR A 38 4.95 -1.60 17.28
CA THR A 38 6.03 -1.32 16.32
C THR A 38 7.36 -1.72 16.97
N THR A 39 7.96 -2.83 16.56
CA THR A 39 9.37 -3.08 16.87
C THR A 39 10.23 -2.24 15.94
N VAL A 40 10.39 -0.95 16.30
CA VAL A 40 11.33 -0.06 15.63
C VAL A 40 12.75 -0.51 15.97
N ALA A 41 13.51 -0.93 14.97
CA ALA A 41 14.96 -0.98 15.12
C ALA A 41 15.44 0.47 15.25
N ALA A 42 16.08 0.80 16.38
CA ALA A 42 16.57 2.15 16.64
C ALA A 42 17.44 2.65 15.48
N THR A 43 16.96 3.65 14.75
CA THR A 43 17.74 4.37 13.74
C THR A 43 18.62 5.38 14.47
N THR A 44 19.93 5.25 14.32
CA THR A 44 20.87 6.31 14.69
C THR A 44 20.98 7.29 13.52
N ALA A 45 19.88 7.96 13.19
CA ALA A 45 19.94 9.13 12.33
C ALA A 45 20.11 10.35 13.23
N GLU A 46 21.24 11.07 13.11
CA GLU A 46 21.36 12.40 13.72
C GLU A 46 20.34 13.31 13.04
N THR A 47 19.28 13.68 13.76
CA THR A 47 18.43 14.81 13.38
C THR A 47 19.29 16.05 13.36
N THR A 48 19.53 16.60 12.17
CA THR A 48 20.13 17.94 12.08
C THR A 48 19.03 18.93 12.46
N PRO A 49 19.18 19.73 13.52
CA PRO A 49 18.21 20.77 13.84
C PRO A 49 18.05 21.72 12.66
N PRO A 50 16.86 22.32 12.43
CA PRO A 50 16.70 23.34 11.41
C PRO A 50 17.76 24.43 11.61
N THR A 51 18.59 24.63 10.60
CA THR A 51 19.68 25.61 10.66
C THR A 51 19.18 26.96 10.17
N ASP A 52 19.53 28.04 10.88
CA ASP A 52 19.36 29.43 10.40
C ASP A 52 20.19 29.75 9.12
N ALA A 53 20.82 28.75 8.50
CA ALA A 53 21.59 28.92 7.28
C ALA A 53 20.63 29.11 6.09
N PRO A 54 20.93 30.02 5.15
CA PRO A 54 20.13 30.15 3.95
C PRO A 54 20.16 28.82 3.18
N VAL A 55 18.96 28.29 2.90
CA VAL A 55 18.78 27.14 2.01
C VAL A 55 19.36 27.51 0.65
N ALA A 56 20.12 26.59 0.04
CA ALA A 56 20.56 26.79 -1.33
C ALA A 56 19.33 26.91 -2.24
N GLU A 57 19.33 27.90 -3.14
CA GLU A 57 18.26 28.07 -4.14
C GLU A 57 18.05 26.76 -4.91
N GLY A 58 16.80 26.27 -4.96
CA GLY A 58 16.46 24.96 -5.53
C GLY A 58 16.62 23.77 -4.58
N SER A 59 16.71 23.99 -3.27
CA SER A 59 16.73 22.92 -2.24
C SER A 59 15.73 23.20 -1.10
N GLU A 60 14.64 23.89 -1.41
CA GLU A 60 13.59 24.32 -0.47
C GLU A 60 12.90 23.14 0.26
N LEU A 61 12.91 21.95 -0.34
CA LEU A 61 12.38 20.72 0.25
C LEU A 61 13.38 20.01 1.17
N ALA A 62 14.65 20.45 1.21
CA ALA A 62 15.68 19.77 1.98
C ALA A 62 15.28 19.62 3.45
N GLY A 63 15.37 18.39 3.96
CA GLY A 63 14.98 18.01 5.32
C GLY A 63 13.53 17.55 5.49
N MET A 64 12.68 17.71 4.47
CA MET A 64 11.38 17.04 4.45
C MET A 64 11.59 15.53 4.47
N LYS A 65 10.95 14.85 5.42
CA LYS A 65 10.98 13.40 5.55
C LYS A 65 9.66 12.80 5.12
N GLY A 66 9.61 11.50 4.93
CA GLY A 66 8.34 10.80 4.79
C GLY A 66 8.55 9.32 4.57
N THR A 67 7.45 8.61 4.39
CA THR A 67 7.47 7.14 4.42
C THR A 67 6.72 6.57 3.24
N THR A 68 7.28 5.58 2.56
CA THR A 68 6.61 4.83 1.49
C THR A 68 6.81 3.33 1.69
N PRO A 69 5.83 2.45 1.38
CA PRO A 69 6.09 1.02 1.24
C PRO A 69 7.31 0.82 0.33
N LEU A 70 8.37 0.26 0.90
CA LEU A 70 9.63 0.08 0.18
C LEU A 70 10.52 -0.93 0.88
N VAL A 71 11.10 -1.82 0.08
CA VAL A 71 12.26 -2.62 0.46
C VAL A 71 13.48 -2.23 -0.38
N ALA A 72 14.66 -2.62 0.10
CA ALA A 72 15.89 -2.42 -0.65
C ALA A 72 15.89 -3.28 -1.93
N LEU A 73 15.49 -2.67 -3.05
CA LEU A 73 15.48 -3.33 -4.35
C LEU A 73 16.90 -3.58 -4.85
N SER A 74 17.16 -4.82 -5.28
CA SER A 74 18.46 -5.20 -5.86
C SER A 74 18.72 -4.45 -7.18
N GLN A 75 20.00 -4.22 -7.49
CA GLN A 75 20.34 -3.59 -8.77
C GLN A 75 19.92 -4.46 -9.96
N ASP A 76 19.98 -5.79 -9.83
CA ASP A 76 19.54 -6.73 -10.86
C ASP A 76 18.05 -6.54 -11.17
N PHE A 77 17.20 -6.43 -10.15
CA PHE A 77 15.77 -6.17 -10.33
C PHE A 77 15.52 -4.83 -11.03
N LYS A 78 16.21 -3.76 -10.58
CA LYS A 78 16.11 -2.43 -11.21
C LYS A 78 16.54 -2.46 -12.68
N ASP A 79 17.66 -3.12 -12.99
CA ASP A 79 18.17 -3.25 -14.36
C ASP A 79 17.16 -3.99 -15.25
N ARG A 80 16.53 -5.05 -14.73
CA ARG A 80 15.50 -5.81 -15.45
C ARG A 80 14.22 -5.03 -15.67
N LEU A 81 13.79 -4.21 -14.71
CA LEU A 81 12.68 -3.28 -14.91
C LEU A 81 12.98 -2.31 -16.06
N LEU A 82 14.19 -1.76 -16.14
CA LEU A 82 14.61 -0.87 -17.23
C LEU A 82 14.67 -1.55 -18.62
N GLU A 83 14.66 -2.88 -18.69
CA GLU A 83 14.61 -3.63 -19.95
C GLU A 83 13.18 -3.85 -20.46
N THR A 84 12.17 -3.59 -19.64
CA THR A 84 10.76 -3.70 -20.03
C THR A 84 10.35 -2.56 -20.99
N PRO A 85 9.30 -2.76 -21.82
CA PRO A 85 8.75 -1.69 -22.65
C PRO A 85 8.48 -0.40 -21.87
N SER A 86 7.88 -0.50 -20.70
CA SER A 86 7.50 0.66 -19.87
C SER A 86 8.70 1.22 -19.10
N GLY A 87 9.59 0.37 -18.60
CA GLY A 87 10.78 0.82 -17.88
C GLY A 87 11.86 1.44 -18.77
N SER A 88 11.86 1.19 -20.08
CA SER A 88 12.74 1.87 -21.05
C SER A 88 12.10 3.08 -21.73
N ALA A 89 10.80 3.31 -21.52
CA ALA A 89 10.07 4.43 -22.10
C ALA A 89 10.55 5.77 -21.53
N ASN A 90 10.37 6.84 -22.30
CA ASN A 90 10.57 8.24 -21.87
C ASN A 90 11.91 8.57 -21.19
N GLY A 91 12.96 7.79 -21.44
CA GLY A 91 14.29 8.01 -20.86
C GLY A 91 14.62 7.12 -19.65
N GLY A 92 13.72 6.21 -19.28
CA GLY A 92 13.89 5.27 -18.18
C GLY A 92 13.02 5.61 -16.98
N LEU A 93 13.06 4.74 -15.96
CA LEU A 93 12.41 4.97 -14.68
C LEU A 93 13.19 6.00 -13.83
N THR A 94 12.47 7.00 -13.31
CA THR A 94 13.01 8.03 -12.39
C THR A 94 12.88 7.63 -10.92
N ASP A 95 11.96 6.72 -10.62
CA ASP A 95 11.80 6.03 -9.35
C ASP A 95 11.28 4.60 -9.59
N TYR A 96 11.10 3.83 -8.53
CA TYR A 96 10.70 2.42 -8.60
C TYR A 96 9.49 2.15 -7.69
N ASN A 97 8.69 3.18 -7.41
CA ASN A 97 7.56 3.06 -6.48
C ASN A 97 6.57 2.02 -7.00
N TYR A 98 6.17 1.10 -6.12
CA TYR A 98 5.18 0.05 -6.41
C TYR A 98 5.52 -0.92 -7.57
N ALA A 99 6.75 -0.87 -8.11
CA ALA A 99 7.20 -1.80 -9.15
C ALA A 99 7.32 -3.23 -8.63
N ALA A 100 7.82 -3.39 -7.40
CA ALA A 100 7.98 -4.70 -6.77
C ALA A 100 6.62 -5.30 -6.38
N GLU A 101 5.72 -4.47 -5.87
CA GLU A 101 4.36 -4.82 -5.49
C GLU A 101 3.54 -5.23 -6.71
N SER A 102 3.71 -4.52 -7.84
CA SER A 102 3.10 -4.85 -9.14
C SER A 102 3.65 -6.16 -9.72
N TYR A 103 4.95 -6.38 -9.63
CA TYR A 103 5.58 -7.65 -10.02
C TYR A 103 5.03 -8.80 -9.18
N ASP A 104 5.07 -8.68 -7.85
CA ASP A 104 4.64 -9.73 -6.93
C ASP A 104 3.14 -10.03 -7.08
N ALA A 105 2.31 -9.03 -7.40
CA ALA A 105 0.90 -9.25 -7.69
C ALA A 105 0.70 -10.21 -8.88
N VAL A 106 1.47 -10.04 -9.97
CA VAL A 106 1.45 -10.99 -11.10
C VAL A 106 1.85 -12.39 -10.65
N ILE A 107 2.96 -12.51 -9.91
CA ILE A 107 3.49 -13.82 -9.50
C ILE A 107 2.49 -14.54 -8.60
N VAL A 108 1.90 -13.85 -7.62
CA VAL A 108 0.90 -14.41 -6.71
C VAL A 108 -0.35 -14.87 -7.48
N ILE A 109 -0.89 -14.06 -8.38
CA ILE A 109 -2.05 -14.45 -9.21
C ILE A 109 -1.72 -15.69 -10.06
N ALA A 110 -0.56 -15.72 -10.69
CA ALA A 110 -0.12 -16.82 -11.53
C ALA A 110 0.08 -18.11 -10.72
N LEU A 111 0.72 -18.04 -9.55
CA LEU A 111 0.90 -19.18 -8.65
C LEU A 111 -0.43 -19.70 -8.12
N ALA A 112 -1.35 -18.81 -7.77
CA ALA A 112 -2.68 -19.17 -7.32
C ALA A 112 -3.46 -19.92 -8.40
N ALA A 113 -3.36 -19.48 -9.66
CA ALA A 113 -3.97 -20.18 -10.79
C ALA A 113 -3.35 -21.57 -11.03
N VAL A 114 -2.03 -21.72 -10.85
CA VAL A 114 -1.35 -23.03 -10.92
C VAL A 114 -1.81 -23.95 -9.78
N ALA A 115 -1.85 -23.46 -8.55
CA ALA A 115 -2.29 -24.21 -7.37
C ALA A 115 -3.75 -24.67 -7.49
N ALA A 116 -4.64 -23.78 -7.94
CA ALA A 116 -6.05 -24.08 -8.14
C ALA A 116 -6.30 -24.97 -9.38
N GLY A 117 -5.38 -25.00 -10.34
CA GLY A 117 -5.56 -25.65 -11.63
C GLY A 117 -6.61 -24.96 -12.51
N THR A 118 -6.87 -23.67 -12.28
CA THR A 118 -7.82 -22.85 -13.02
C THR A 118 -7.46 -21.36 -12.93
N ASP A 119 -7.80 -20.64 -13.98
CA ASP A 119 -7.84 -19.18 -14.15
C ASP A 119 -9.21 -18.58 -13.75
N GLY A 120 -10.18 -19.42 -13.37
CA GLY A 120 -11.47 -18.99 -12.85
C GLY A 120 -11.39 -18.40 -11.44
N SER A 121 -12.53 -17.92 -10.92
CA SER A 121 -12.60 -17.23 -9.61
C SER A 121 -12.09 -18.08 -8.44
N ALA A 122 -12.05 -19.40 -8.59
CA ALA A 122 -11.52 -20.30 -7.58
C ALA A 122 -10.03 -20.08 -7.27
N LEU A 123 -9.25 -19.46 -8.17
CA LEU A 123 -7.83 -19.14 -7.93
C LEU A 123 -7.65 -18.25 -6.69
N ALA A 124 -8.61 -17.38 -6.39
CA ALA A 124 -8.53 -16.47 -5.25
C ALA A 124 -8.44 -17.19 -3.90
N ASN A 125 -8.97 -18.41 -3.79
CA ASN A 125 -8.90 -19.19 -2.56
C ASN A 125 -7.47 -19.67 -2.23
N GLU A 126 -6.57 -19.66 -3.21
CA GLU A 126 -5.17 -20.08 -3.03
C GLU A 126 -4.25 -18.90 -2.67
N ILE A 127 -4.61 -17.66 -3.03
CA ILE A 127 -3.74 -16.47 -2.90
C ILE A 127 -3.15 -16.32 -1.50
N VAL A 128 -3.98 -16.43 -0.45
CA VAL A 128 -3.51 -16.28 0.95
C VAL A 128 -2.69 -17.48 1.41
N GLY A 129 -2.94 -18.67 0.87
CA GLY A 129 -2.22 -19.89 1.24
C GLY A 129 -0.79 -19.88 0.73
N ILE A 130 -0.60 -19.47 -0.53
CA ILE A 130 0.70 -19.51 -1.20
C ILE A 130 1.71 -18.45 -0.73
N THR A 131 1.35 -17.58 0.23
CA THR A 131 2.21 -16.50 0.74
C THR A 131 2.59 -16.65 2.22
N LYS A 132 2.29 -17.81 2.84
CA LYS A 132 2.63 -18.08 4.24
C LYS A 132 2.66 -19.56 4.58
N ASP A 133 3.23 -19.89 5.73
CA ASP A 133 3.19 -21.20 6.42
C ASP A 133 3.83 -22.39 5.66
N GLY A 134 4.11 -22.27 4.37
CA GLY A 134 4.69 -23.28 3.49
C GLY A 134 6.22 -23.29 3.37
N GLU A 135 6.72 -23.95 2.33
CA GLU A 135 8.13 -23.98 1.94
C GLU A 135 8.49 -22.71 1.17
N LYS A 136 9.45 -21.94 1.71
CA LYS A 136 9.86 -20.65 1.15
C LYS A 136 10.38 -20.77 -0.29
N CYS A 137 9.87 -19.90 -1.16
CA CYS A 137 10.31 -19.73 -2.54
C CYS A 137 10.24 -18.24 -2.91
N THR A 138 11.11 -17.79 -3.82
CA THR A 138 11.27 -16.36 -4.13
C THR A 138 11.05 -16.02 -5.60
N ASP A 139 10.72 -17.03 -6.41
CA ASP A 139 10.41 -16.86 -7.83
C ASP A 139 9.36 -17.88 -8.27
N PHE A 140 8.70 -17.57 -9.39
CA PHE A 140 7.59 -18.38 -9.90
C PHE A 140 7.98 -19.84 -10.14
N ALA A 141 9.12 -20.10 -10.78
CA ALA A 141 9.54 -21.45 -11.14
C ALA A 141 9.83 -22.31 -9.90
N ALA A 142 10.47 -21.74 -8.88
CA ALA A 142 10.72 -22.41 -7.61
C ALA A 142 9.42 -22.75 -6.88
N CYS A 143 8.46 -21.82 -6.82
CA CYS A 143 7.17 -22.06 -6.19
C CYS A 143 6.33 -23.10 -6.94
N VAL A 144 6.30 -23.06 -8.28
CA VAL A 144 5.63 -24.08 -9.10
C VAL A 144 6.22 -25.47 -8.85
N ALA A 145 7.54 -25.60 -8.71
CA ALA A 145 8.16 -26.89 -8.40
C ALA A 145 7.69 -27.49 -7.06
N ILE A 146 7.41 -26.64 -6.06
CA ILE A 146 6.83 -27.07 -4.78
C ILE A 146 5.40 -27.55 -4.99
N ILE A 147 4.57 -26.78 -5.70
CA ILE A 147 3.17 -27.11 -6.00
C ILE A 147 3.08 -28.44 -6.75
N GLU A 148 3.89 -28.63 -7.80
CA GLU A 148 3.91 -29.86 -8.61
C GLU A 148 4.38 -31.09 -7.83
N ALA A 149 5.22 -30.89 -6.81
CA ALA A 149 5.63 -31.94 -5.88
C ALA A 149 4.53 -32.29 -4.85
N GLY A 150 3.41 -31.57 -4.85
CA GLY A 150 2.32 -31.69 -3.87
C GLY A 150 2.65 -31.04 -2.52
N GLY A 151 3.60 -30.10 -2.51
CA GLY A 151 3.94 -29.25 -1.38
C GLY A 151 3.08 -27.99 -1.30
N ASP A 152 3.35 -27.19 -0.28
CA ASP A 152 2.68 -25.92 0.02
C ASP A 152 3.72 -24.82 -0.09
N PRO A 153 3.64 -23.88 -1.06
CA PRO A 153 4.63 -22.82 -1.22
C PRO A 153 4.38 -21.67 -0.25
N ASP A 154 5.45 -20.98 0.13
CA ASP A 154 5.42 -19.69 0.83
C ASP A 154 6.23 -18.70 -0.02
N TYR A 155 5.56 -18.08 -0.98
CA TYR A 155 6.15 -17.09 -1.86
C TYR A 155 6.48 -15.81 -1.07
N ASP A 156 7.71 -15.33 -1.26
CA ASP A 156 8.24 -14.13 -0.62
C ASP A 156 9.07 -13.37 -1.67
N GLY A 157 8.42 -12.38 -2.29
CA GLY A 157 8.86 -11.75 -3.53
C GLY A 157 9.76 -10.53 -3.35
N PHE A 158 9.75 -9.65 -4.35
CA PHE A 158 10.58 -8.45 -4.35
C PHE A 158 10.07 -7.34 -3.44
N SER A 159 8.78 -7.29 -3.10
CA SER A 159 8.18 -6.25 -2.25
C SER A 159 8.39 -6.50 -0.74
N GLY A 160 8.92 -7.67 -0.37
CA GLY A 160 9.18 -8.06 1.02
C GLY A 160 8.08 -8.98 1.56
N PRO A 161 7.90 -9.09 2.89
CA PRO A 161 6.98 -10.07 3.45
C PRO A 161 5.55 -9.83 2.96
N ILE A 162 5.06 -10.72 2.11
CA ILE A 162 3.71 -10.65 1.52
C ILE A 162 2.72 -11.61 2.21
N SER A 163 3.02 -12.00 3.46
CA SER A 163 2.12 -12.86 4.23
C SER A 163 0.81 -12.14 4.53
N MET A 164 -0.28 -12.68 4.01
CA MET A 164 -1.60 -12.06 4.10
C MET A 164 -2.46 -12.63 5.23
N ASN A 165 -3.30 -11.76 5.78
CA ASN A 165 -4.45 -12.19 6.57
C ASN A 165 -5.52 -12.84 5.67
N GLY A 166 -6.59 -13.36 6.28
CA GLY A 166 -7.66 -14.03 5.53
C GLY A 166 -8.49 -13.15 4.61
N ASN A 167 -8.36 -11.82 4.68
CA ASN A 167 -9.01 -10.86 3.78
C ASN A 167 -8.07 -10.37 2.67
N GLY A 168 -6.86 -10.93 2.52
CA GLY A 168 -5.93 -10.51 1.46
C GLY A 168 -5.10 -9.26 1.77
N GLU A 169 -4.93 -8.95 3.06
CA GLU A 169 -4.16 -7.79 3.53
C GLU A 169 -2.77 -8.22 4.04
N PRO A 170 -1.68 -7.52 3.67
CA PRO A 170 -0.35 -7.75 4.24
C PRO A 170 -0.36 -7.55 5.76
N LEU A 171 0.25 -8.50 6.49
CA LEU A 171 0.39 -8.42 7.95
C LEU A 171 1.71 -7.78 8.37
N GLU A 172 2.67 -7.67 7.47
CA GLU A 172 3.97 -7.07 7.72
C GLU A 172 4.38 -6.25 6.50
N ALA A 173 5.16 -5.21 6.73
CA ALA A 173 5.69 -4.40 5.65
C ALA A 173 7.01 -3.74 6.03
N SER A 174 7.80 -3.44 5.00
CA SER A 174 8.95 -2.55 5.10
C SER A 174 8.57 -1.19 4.55
N TYR A 175 8.99 -0.15 5.26
CA TYR A 175 8.85 1.24 4.84
C TYR A 175 10.23 1.86 4.66
N GLY A 176 10.43 2.51 3.52
CA GLY A 176 11.53 3.44 3.33
C GLY A 176 11.24 4.73 4.08
N ILE A 177 12.20 5.21 4.87
CA ILE A 177 12.21 6.58 5.39
C ILE A 177 13.07 7.39 4.43
N LEU A 178 12.41 8.26 3.67
CA LEU A 178 13.03 9.06 2.61
C LEU A 178 13.19 10.50 3.08
N VAL A 179 14.26 11.16 2.64
CA VAL A 179 14.55 12.55 3.00
C VAL A 179 14.91 13.32 1.74
N PHE A 180 14.27 14.45 1.51
CA PHE A 180 14.65 15.36 0.45
C PHE A 180 15.97 16.09 0.80
N GLY A 181 16.84 16.25 -0.19
CA GLY A 181 18.14 16.89 -0.10
C GLY A 181 18.31 18.01 -1.13
N GLU A 182 19.53 18.12 -1.68
CA GLU A 182 19.88 19.13 -2.68
C GLU A 182 19.06 18.96 -3.97
N GLY A 183 18.68 20.06 -4.62
CA GLY A 183 17.94 20.03 -5.88
C GLY A 183 16.47 19.64 -5.75
N ASN A 184 15.94 19.61 -4.52
CA ASN A 184 14.62 19.06 -4.20
C ASN A 184 14.48 17.58 -4.61
N GLN A 185 15.57 16.82 -4.59
CA GLN A 185 15.57 15.39 -4.89
C GLN A 185 15.74 14.56 -3.61
N LEU A 186 15.26 13.32 -3.62
CA LEU A 186 15.49 12.39 -2.54
C LEU A 186 16.99 12.06 -2.40
N ASP A 187 17.48 12.10 -1.17
CA ASP A 187 18.86 11.75 -0.84
C ASP A 187 18.96 10.26 -0.47
N ASP A 188 19.31 9.44 -1.45
CA ASP A 188 19.51 7.98 -1.28
C ASP A 188 20.52 7.64 -0.17
N SER A 189 21.43 8.55 0.19
CA SER A 189 22.39 8.32 1.27
C SER A 189 21.75 8.39 2.67
N GLN A 190 20.54 8.96 2.76
CA GLN A 190 19.73 9.06 3.97
C GLN A 190 18.58 8.04 4.00
N LEU A 191 18.38 7.27 2.93
CA LEU A 191 17.37 6.23 2.88
C LEU A 191 17.63 5.17 3.97
N THR A 192 16.66 5.01 4.86
CA THR A 192 16.65 3.94 5.86
C THR A 192 15.38 3.12 5.74
N PHE A 193 15.39 1.92 6.29
CA PHE A 193 14.23 1.01 6.24
C PHE A 193 13.76 0.71 7.65
N ILE A 194 12.44 0.67 7.84
CA ILE A 194 11.82 0.20 9.07
C ILE A 194 10.77 -0.85 8.74
N THR A 195 10.63 -1.85 9.59
CA THR A 195 9.58 -2.87 9.47
C THR A 195 8.44 -2.54 10.41
N ALA A 196 7.21 -2.69 9.94
CA ALA A 196 6.00 -2.65 10.76
C ALA A 196 5.25 -3.98 10.62
N SER A 197 4.69 -4.44 11.73
CA SER A 197 3.85 -5.65 11.78
C SER A 197 2.48 -5.28 12.33
N ALA A 198 1.45 -5.87 11.75
CA ALA A 198 0.08 -5.66 12.15
C ALA A 198 -0.18 -6.24 13.54
N ALA A 199 -1.16 -5.67 14.24
CA ALA A 199 -1.59 -6.22 15.51
C ALA A 199 -2.17 -7.63 15.32
N GLU A 200 -2.13 -8.45 16.37
CA GLU A 200 -2.72 -9.82 16.33
C GLU A 200 -4.21 -9.80 15.95
N SER A 201 -4.92 -8.70 16.27
CA SER A 201 -6.31 -8.46 15.86
C SER A 201 -6.54 -8.28 14.36
N ALA A 202 -5.49 -8.00 13.58
CA ALA A 202 -5.54 -7.93 12.13
C ALA A 202 -5.58 -9.32 11.48
N ALA A 203 -5.31 -10.39 12.23
CA ALA A 203 -5.49 -11.75 11.73
C ALA A 203 -6.98 -12.06 11.51
N LYS A 204 -7.33 -12.36 10.26
CA LYS A 204 -8.68 -12.73 9.83
C LYS A 204 -8.72 -14.19 9.37
N PRO A 205 -9.82 -14.92 9.59
CA PRO A 205 -10.01 -16.24 8.98
C PRO A 205 -10.05 -16.10 7.46
N LEU A 206 -9.58 -17.12 6.74
CA LEU A 206 -9.59 -17.15 5.28
C LEU A 206 -11.01 -16.96 4.74
N GLY A 207 -11.19 -15.93 3.91
CA GLY A 207 -12.38 -15.73 3.09
C GLY A 207 -12.53 -16.84 2.05
N VAL A 208 -13.77 -17.09 1.62
CA VAL A 208 -14.04 -18.07 0.56
C VAL A 208 -14.85 -17.37 -0.50
N THR A 209 -14.38 -17.47 -1.73
CA THR A 209 -15.07 -16.87 -2.87
C THR A 209 -16.46 -17.46 -3.05
N ASP A 210 -17.48 -16.61 -3.15
CA ASP A 210 -18.89 -16.98 -3.30
C ASP A 210 -19.48 -16.65 -4.69
N VAL A 211 -18.65 -16.08 -5.58
CA VAL A 211 -18.97 -15.83 -6.99
C VAL A 211 -18.19 -16.80 -7.86
N GLU A 212 -18.90 -17.60 -8.68
CA GLU A 212 -18.29 -18.56 -9.60
C GLU A 212 -18.11 -17.95 -10.99
N ARG A 213 -16.87 -17.91 -11.46
CA ARG A 213 -16.48 -17.67 -12.85
C ARG A 213 -15.62 -18.85 -13.31
N GLU A 214 -16.07 -19.55 -14.35
CA GLU A 214 -15.30 -20.63 -14.97
C GLU A 214 -14.13 -20.05 -15.75
N GLY A 215 -12.96 -20.67 -15.60
CA GLY A 215 -11.77 -20.34 -16.38
C GLY A 215 -11.84 -20.88 -17.81
N ASP A 216 -11.07 -20.29 -18.71
CA ASP A 216 -10.97 -20.73 -20.12
C ASP A 216 -9.64 -21.44 -20.44
N GLY A 217 -8.73 -21.49 -19.47
CA GLY A 217 -7.43 -22.14 -19.56
C GLY A 217 -6.30 -21.22 -20.02
N VAL A 218 -6.55 -19.91 -20.09
CA VAL A 218 -5.53 -18.89 -20.38
C VAL A 218 -5.66 -17.76 -19.37
N LEU A 219 -4.65 -17.62 -18.50
CA LEU A 219 -4.61 -16.51 -17.56
C LEU A 219 -4.38 -15.17 -18.30
N ASN A 220 -5.42 -14.35 -18.35
CA ASN A 220 -5.45 -13.03 -18.96
C ASN A 220 -5.52 -11.97 -17.86
N ILE A 221 -4.50 -11.13 -17.77
CA ILE A 221 -4.41 -10.06 -16.78
C ILE A 221 -4.78 -8.72 -17.42
N GLY A 222 -5.66 -7.96 -16.78
CA GLY A 222 -5.96 -6.58 -17.11
C GLY A 222 -5.16 -5.61 -16.24
N GLY A 223 -4.75 -4.47 -16.80
CA GLY A 223 -4.21 -3.34 -16.06
C GLY A 223 -5.29 -2.31 -15.74
N LEU A 224 -5.24 -1.74 -14.54
CA LEU A 224 -6.02 -0.58 -14.12
C LEU A 224 -5.08 0.37 -13.38
N LEU A 225 -4.00 0.76 -14.05
CA LEU A 225 -2.91 1.57 -13.51
C LEU A 225 -3.07 3.04 -13.91
N PRO A 226 -2.51 4.00 -13.16
CA PRO A 226 -2.86 5.41 -13.31
C PRO A 226 -2.15 6.07 -14.50
N GLN A 227 -2.38 5.66 -15.74
CA GLN A 227 -1.75 6.27 -16.93
C GLN A 227 -2.04 7.78 -17.06
N THR A 228 -3.16 8.23 -16.50
CA THR A 228 -3.49 9.64 -16.34
C THR A 228 -3.95 9.98 -14.93
N GLY A 229 -4.02 11.27 -14.63
CA GLY A 229 -4.50 11.78 -13.34
C GLY A 229 -3.38 12.11 -12.35
N SER A 230 -3.80 12.38 -11.12
CA SER A 230 -2.93 12.85 -10.02
C SER A 230 -1.82 11.85 -9.62
N LEU A 231 -2.01 10.57 -9.93
CA LEU A 231 -1.05 9.50 -9.64
C LEU A 231 -0.24 9.04 -10.87
N ALA A 232 -0.25 9.80 -11.98
CA ALA A 232 0.38 9.35 -13.22
C ALA A 232 1.89 9.14 -13.18
N PHE A 233 2.55 9.64 -12.14
CA PHE A 233 3.95 9.35 -11.89
C PHE A 233 4.21 7.89 -11.44
N LEU A 234 3.19 7.19 -10.92
CA LEU A 234 3.29 5.79 -10.49
C LEU A 234 3.16 4.79 -11.64
N ASP A 235 2.56 5.19 -12.77
CA ASP A 235 2.27 4.27 -13.87
C ASP A 235 3.53 3.62 -14.48
N PRO A 236 4.60 4.36 -14.84
CA PRO A 236 5.78 3.75 -15.45
C PRO A 236 6.43 2.63 -14.61
N PRO A 237 6.71 2.81 -13.30
CA PRO A 237 7.28 1.73 -12.49
C PRO A 237 6.29 0.59 -12.22
N GLU A 238 5.00 0.87 -11.99
CA GLU A 238 3.99 -0.18 -11.78
C GLU A 238 3.82 -1.06 -13.04
N GLU A 239 3.65 -0.43 -14.21
CA GLU A 239 3.49 -1.12 -15.50
C GLU A 239 4.74 -1.95 -15.84
N ALA A 240 5.94 -1.41 -15.59
CA ALA A 240 7.20 -2.16 -15.74
C ALA A 240 7.25 -3.40 -14.82
N GLY A 241 6.73 -3.28 -13.59
CA GLY A 241 6.60 -4.40 -12.65
C GLY A 241 5.68 -5.51 -13.20
N VAL A 242 4.51 -5.13 -13.71
CA VAL A 242 3.56 -6.07 -14.34
C VAL A 242 4.18 -6.76 -15.55
N GLU A 243 4.78 -5.99 -16.46
CA GLU A 243 5.43 -6.50 -17.66
C GLU A 243 6.55 -7.50 -17.33
N LEU A 244 7.38 -7.19 -16.34
CA LEU A 244 8.46 -8.06 -15.89
C LEU A 244 7.93 -9.35 -15.26
N GLY A 245 6.90 -9.27 -14.41
CA GLY A 245 6.28 -10.43 -13.79
C GLY A 245 5.71 -11.41 -14.83
N ILE A 246 5.01 -10.87 -15.83
CA ILE A 246 4.44 -11.68 -16.91
C ILE A 246 5.54 -12.30 -17.77
N ALA A 247 6.61 -11.56 -18.06
CA ALA A 247 7.75 -12.07 -18.81
C ALA A 247 8.41 -13.26 -18.09
N ASP A 248 8.58 -13.19 -16.77
CA ASP A 248 9.17 -14.27 -15.97
C ASP A 248 8.27 -15.50 -15.90
N VAL A 249 6.97 -15.32 -15.67
CA VAL A 249 6.00 -16.42 -15.67
C VAL A 249 6.01 -17.14 -17.02
N ASN A 250 5.99 -16.40 -18.12
CA ASN A 250 6.01 -16.98 -19.47
C ASN A 250 7.35 -17.65 -19.80
N ALA A 251 8.48 -17.07 -19.37
CA ALA A 251 9.79 -17.69 -19.50
C ALA A 251 9.91 -19.02 -18.73
N ALA A 252 9.14 -19.17 -17.65
CA ALA A 252 9.04 -20.40 -16.86
C ALA A 252 8.04 -21.44 -17.42
N GLY A 253 7.36 -21.15 -18.53
CA GLY A 253 6.42 -22.07 -19.18
C GLY A 253 4.94 -21.71 -19.02
N GLY A 254 4.64 -20.55 -18.44
CA GLY A 254 3.30 -20.00 -18.35
C GLY A 254 2.43 -20.67 -17.30
N VAL A 255 1.12 -20.51 -17.43
CA VAL A 255 0.09 -20.98 -16.50
C VAL A 255 -0.88 -21.87 -17.27
N LEU A 256 -1.24 -23.03 -16.71
CA LEU A 256 -2.15 -24.01 -17.32
C LEU A 256 -1.72 -24.46 -18.74
N GLY A 257 -0.42 -24.39 -19.04
CA GLY A 257 0.16 -24.77 -20.34
C GLY A 257 0.06 -23.70 -21.42
N SER A 258 -0.30 -22.47 -21.06
CA SER A 258 -0.39 -21.31 -21.95
C SER A 258 0.41 -20.12 -21.40
N ASP A 259 0.90 -19.26 -22.29
CA ASP A 259 1.47 -17.97 -21.88
C ASP A 259 0.36 -17.09 -21.29
N VAL A 260 0.70 -16.39 -20.20
CA VAL A 260 -0.11 -15.32 -19.60
C VAL A 260 -0.16 -14.14 -20.56
N THR A 261 -1.35 -13.55 -20.71
CA THR A 261 -1.54 -12.36 -21.56
C THR A 261 -1.82 -11.12 -20.72
N TYR A 262 -1.56 -9.94 -21.31
CA TYR A 262 -1.74 -8.66 -20.64
C TYR A 262 -2.54 -7.67 -21.49
N SER A 263 -3.52 -7.01 -20.88
CA SER A 263 -4.32 -5.94 -21.46
C SER A 263 -4.19 -4.68 -20.60
N PRO A 264 -3.33 -3.70 -20.95
CA PRO A 264 -3.15 -2.51 -20.14
C PRO A 264 -4.44 -1.66 -20.10
N GLY A 265 -4.55 -0.81 -19.09
CA GLY A 265 -5.72 0.06 -18.93
C GLY A 265 -5.51 1.16 -17.89
N ASP A 266 -5.97 2.35 -18.24
CA ASP A 266 -5.90 3.53 -17.39
C ASP A 266 -6.97 3.49 -16.30
N SER A 267 -6.61 3.92 -15.09
CA SER A 267 -7.53 4.17 -13.98
C SER A 267 -8.04 5.62 -13.95
N GLY A 268 -7.25 6.58 -14.42
CA GLY A 268 -7.49 8.00 -14.23
C GLY A 268 -7.69 8.38 -12.75
N ASP A 269 -8.44 9.45 -12.52
CA ASP A 269 -8.90 9.89 -11.20
C ASP A 269 -10.41 9.68 -11.03
N THR A 270 -10.88 9.83 -9.78
CA THR A 270 -12.31 9.82 -9.40
C THR A 270 -13.15 10.93 -10.05
N THR A 271 -12.51 11.93 -10.67
CA THR A 271 -13.15 13.01 -11.42
C THR A 271 -13.53 12.61 -12.85
N THR A 272 -13.15 11.40 -13.27
CA THR A 272 -13.37 10.86 -14.62
C THR A 272 -14.12 9.52 -14.56
N ASP A 273 -14.65 9.08 -15.70
CA ASP A 273 -15.27 7.75 -15.83
C ASP A 273 -14.27 6.68 -16.32
N ILE A 274 -12.97 6.99 -16.37
CA ILE A 274 -11.95 6.17 -17.03
C ILE A 274 -11.85 4.78 -16.39
N ALA A 275 -11.68 4.69 -15.07
CA ALA A 275 -11.62 3.39 -14.38
C ALA A 275 -12.85 2.51 -14.64
N SER A 276 -14.06 3.10 -14.63
CA SER A 276 -15.30 2.37 -14.87
C SER A 276 -15.36 1.81 -16.30
N GLN A 277 -14.92 2.60 -17.30
CA GLN A 277 -14.84 2.19 -18.71
C GLN A 277 -13.77 1.12 -18.94
N THR A 278 -12.60 1.25 -18.29
CA THR A 278 -11.54 0.24 -18.34
C THR A 278 -12.02 -1.08 -17.73
N ALA A 279 -12.67 -1.04 -16.56
CA ALA A 279 -13.26 -2.22 -15.93
C ALA A 279 -14.33 -2.89 -16.82
N ASP A 280 -15.23 -2.10 -17.43
CA ASP A 280 -16.25 -2.64 -18.35
C ASP A 280 -15.63 -3.35 -19.56
N ARG A 281 -14.55 -2.79 -20.11
CA ARG A 281 -13.81 -3.40 -21.21
C ARG A 281 -13.16 -4.72 -20.77
N HIS A 282 -12.46 -4.72 -19.65
CA HIS A 282 -11.80 -5.91 -19.11
C HIS A 282 -12.78 -7.05 -18.81
N ILE A 283 -13.94 -6.72 -18.24
CA ILE A 283 -15.04 -7.68 -18.03
C ILE A 283 -15.54 -8.24 -19.37
N ALA A 284 -15.69 -7.39 -20.39
CA ALA A 284 -16.13 -7.83 -21.72
C ALA A 284 -15.08 -8.67 -22.46
N ASP A 285 -13.80 -8.35 -22.26
CA ASP A 285 -12.65 -9.07 -22.81
C ASP A 285 -12.40 -10.41 -22.08
N GLY A 286 -13.01 -10.58 -20.90
CA GLY A 286 -13.00 -11.83 -20.15
C GLY A 286 -11.73 -12.05 -19.32
N VAL A 287 -11.05 -10.98 -18.89
CA VAL A 287 -9.84 -11.10 -18.05
C VAL A 287 -10.14 -11.86 -16.74
N ASP A 288 -9.11 -12.50 -16.19
CA ASP A 288 -9.18 -13.33 -14.97
C ASP A 288 -8.85 -12.54 -13.71
N ALA A 289 -7.93 -11.59 -13.86
CA ALA A 289 -7.50 -10.70 -12.81
C ALA A 289 -7.24 -9.30 -13.37
N ILE A 290 -7.40 -8.28 -12.52
CA ILE A 290 -7.09 -6.88 -12.80
C ILE A 290 -6.08 -6.40 -11.75
N ILE A 291 -4.92 -5.92 -12.21
CA ILE A 291 -3.94 -5.27 -11.34
C ILE A 291 -4.26 -3.78 -11.25
N GLY A 292 -4.47 -3.29 -10.03
CA GLY A 292 -4.88 -1.91 -9.75
C GLY A 292 -6.23 -1.81 -9.00
N ALA A 293 -6.76 -0.61 -8.77
CA ALA A 293 -6.13 0.67 -9.06
C ALA A 293 -5.15 1.08 -7.96
N ALA A 294 -4.21 1.98 -8.31
CA ALA A 294 -3.29 2.56 -7.35
C ALA A 294 -4.00 3.42 -6.29
N SER A 295 -5.00 4.21 -6.71
CA SER A 295 -5.83 4.99 -5.77
C SER A 295 -6.85 4.13 -5.05
N SER A 296 -6.92 4.30 -3.72
CA SER A 296 -7.97 3.73 -2.88
C SER A 296 -9.37 4.18 -3.32
N SER A 297 -9.52 5.48 -3.59
CA SER A 297 -10.80 6.06 -3.99
C SER A 297 -11.24 5.57 -5.36
N VAL A 298 -10.31 5.43 -6.32
CA VAL A 298 -10.62 4.88 -7.65
C VAL A 298 -11.04 3.40 -7.54
N SER A 299 -10.34 2.60 -6.73
CA SER A 299 -10.68 1.19 -6.51
C SER A 299 -12.10 1.02 -5.96
N LEU A 300 -12.48 1.86 -4.99
CA LEU A 300 -13.85 1.88 -4.43
C LEU A 300 -14.94 2.19 -5.47
N THR A 301 -14.61 2.78 -6.64
CA THR A 301 -15.59 3.02 -7.70
C THR A 301 -15.87 1.81 -8.58
N VAL A 302 -14.98 0.81 -8.59
CA VAL A 302 -15.03 -0.32 -9.54
C VAL A 302 -15.01 -1.69 -8.87
N ILE A 303 -14.61 -1.80 -7.59
CA ILE A 303 -14.44 -3.07 -6.87
C ILE A 303 -15.69 -3.94 -6.91
N ASP A 304 -16.87 -3.37 -6.66
CA ASP A 304 -18.14 -4.10 -6.74
C ASP A 304 -18.38 -4.71 -8.13
N LYS A 305 -18.03 -3.97 -9.19
CA LYS A 305 -18.25 -4.41 -10.57
C LYS A 305 -17.29 -5.55 -10.95
N ILE A 306 -16.03 -5.42 -10.57
CA ILE A 306 -14.97 -6.39 -10.88
C ILE A 306 -15.24 -7.70 -10.13
N THR A 307 -15.45 -7.61 -8.82
CA THR A 307 -15.64 -8.79 -7.95
C THR A 307 -16.97 -9.50 -8.21
N ALA A 308 -18.05 -8.77 -8.50
CA ALA A 308 -19.32 -9.40 -8.91
C ALA A 308 -19.22 -10.14 -10.27
N ALA A 309 -18.22 -9.84 -11.10
CA ALA A 309 -17.93 -10.57 -12.32
C ALA A 309 -17.06 -11.84 -12.07
N GLY A 310 -16.66 -12.10 -10.83
CA GLY A 310 -15.78 -13.22 -10.48
C GLY A 310 -14.33 -12.99 -10.88
N ILE A 311 -13.93 -11.74 -11.08
CA ILE A 311 -12.57 -11.34 -11.48
C ILE A 311 -11.81 -10.92 -10.23
N VAL A 312 -10.57 -11.38 -10.08
CA VAL A 312 -9.69 -10.95 -8.98
C VAL A 312 -9.26 -9.51 -9.23
N GLN A 313 -9.40 -8.64 -8.23
CA GLN A 313 -8.77 -7.33 -8.22
C GLN A 313 -7.56 -7.37 -7.27
N TYR A 314 -6.39 -6.95 -7.75
CA TYR A 314 -5.17 -6.97 -6.96
C TYR A 314 -4.47 -5.62 -7.06
N SER A 315 -4.49 -4.82 -6.00
CA SER A 315 -3.82 -3.52 -6.04
C SER A 315 -2.35 -3.60 -5.61
N PRO A 316 -1.44 -2.95 -6.34
CA PRO A 316 -0.07 -2.79 -5.89
C PRO A 316 0.10 -1.68 -4.84
N ALA A 317 -0.81 -0.69 -4.77
CA ALA A 317 -0.51 0.59 -4.11
C ALA A 317 -1.57 1.14 -3.13
N ASN A 318 -2.83 0.72 -3.19
CA ASN A 318 -3.87 1.38 -2.38
C ASN A 318 -3.83 0.96 -0.89
N THR A 319 -3.96 1.90 0.05
CA THR A 319 -3.68 1.65 1.49
C THR A 319 -4.89 1.86 2.41
N SER A 320 -6.00 2.43 1.91
CA SER A 320 -7.15 2.83 2.75
C SER A 320 -7.72 1.67 3.57
N LEU A 321 -8.03 1.94 4.84
CA LEU A 321 -8.71 0.99 5.72
C LEU A 321 -10.16 0.72 5.29
N LYS A 322 -10.72 1.53 4.38
CA LYS A 322 -12.04 1.27 3.80
C LYS A 322 -12.08 0.02 2.93
N LEU A 323 -10.92 -0.54 2.56
CA LEU A 323 -10.79 -1.75 1.74
C LEU A 323 -10.62 -3.05 2.56
N VAL A 324 -10.16 -2.96 3.82
CA VAL A 324 -9.75 -4.11 4.66
C VAL A 324 -10.85 -5.14 4.95
N ASP A 325 -12.09 -4.68 5.13
CA ASP A 325 -13.26 -5.53 5.42
C ASP A 325 -14.35 -5.29 4.35
N TYR A 326 -13.94 -4.91 3.13
CA TYR A 326 -14.87 -4.65 2.04
C TYR A 326 -15.57 -5.96 1.62
N PRO A 327 -16.89 -5.95 1.34
CA PRO A 327 -17.63 -7.14 0.91
C PRO A 327 -17.34 -7.47 -0.57
N ASP A 328 -16.10 -7.86 -0.84
CA ASP A 328 -15.50 -8.03 -2.17
C ASP A 328 -15.60 -9.45 -2.73
N HIS A 329 -16.49 -10.29 -2.18
CA HIS A 329 -16.61 -11.70 -2.57
C HIS A 329 -15.32 -12.53 -2.39
N SER A 330 -14.40 -12.11 -1.51
CA SER A 330 -13.06 -12.70 -1.35
C SER A 330 -12.27 -12.70 -2.66
N LEU A 331 -12.39 -11.61 -3.42
CA LEU A 331 -11.75 -11.43 -4.74
C LEU A 331 -10.89 -10.17 -4.82
N TYR A 332 -10.73 -9.42 -3.73
CA TYR A 332 -9.82 -8.28 -3.69
C TYR A 332 -8.63 -8.55 -2.75
N PHE A 333 -7.45 -8.13 -3.20
CA PHE A 333 -6.17 -8.32 -2.52
C PHE A 333 -5.27 -7.12 -2.76
N ARG A 334 -4.23 -6.95 -1.93
CA ARG A 334 -3.18 -5.96 -2.19
C ARG A 334 -1.83 -6.35 -1.60
N ASN A 335 -0.77 -5.81 -2.21
CA ASN A 335 0.60 -5.89 -1.67
C ASN A 335 0.99 -4.63 -0.89
N ALA A 336 0.39 -3.47 -1.21
CA ALA A 336 0.56 -2.29 -0.38
C ALA A 336 -0.03 -2.53 1.03
N PRO A 337 0.73 -2.22 2.09
CA PRO A 337 0.22 -2.36 3.44
C PRO A 337 -0.90 -1.36 3.77
N PRO A 338 -1.85 -1.74 4.63
CA PRO A 338 -2.90 -0.84 5.11
C PRO A 338 -2.36 0.40 5.85
N ASP A 339 -3.13 1.49 5.84
CA ASP A 339 -2.79 2.76 6.50
C ASP A 339 -2.51 2.62 8.00
N ASP A 340 -3.09 1.60 8.66
CA ASP A 340 -2.83 1.38 10.08
C ASP A 340 -1.37 1.00 10.35
N LEU A 341 -0.65 0.45 9.39
CA LEU A 341 0.79 0.27 9.47
C LEU A 341 1.54 1.59 9.21
N GLN A 342 1.28 2.25 8.08
CA GLN A 342 2.03 3.44 7.68
C GLN A 342 1.77 4.64 8.60
N GLY A 343 0.54 4.88 9.01
CA GLY A 343 0.19 6.00 9.88
C GLY A 343 0.88 5.92 11.24
N ASN A 344 1.07 4.71 11.78
CA ASN A 344 1.87 4.48 12.99
C ASN A 344 3.36 4.77 12.74
N VAL A 345 3.88 4.41 11.57
CA VAL A 345 5.27 4.68 11.15
C VAL A 345 5.53 6.18 11.01
N ILE A 346 4.63 6.94 10.37
CA ILE A 346 4.70 8.40 10.25
C ILE A 346 4.64 9.05 11.64
N ALA A 347 3.68 8.67 12.48
CA ALA A 347 3.54 9.23 13.82
C ALA A 347 4.79 8.97 14.68
N GLN A 348 5.35 7.76 14.61
CA GLN A 348 6.57 7.41 15.33
C GLN A 348 7.77 8.25 14.87
N LEU A 349 7.88 8.53 13.56
CA LEU A 349 8.92 9.41 13.04
C LEU A 349 8.80 10.84 13.59
N VAL A 350 7.58 11.38 13.65
CA VAL A 350 7.32 12.70 14.26
C VAL A 350 7.70 12.73 15.74
N ILE A 351 7.39 11.66 16.48
CA ILE A 351 7.68 11.51 17.92
C ILE A 351 9.19 11.39 18.16
N ASP A 352 9.88 10.54 17.40
CA ASP A 352 11.32 10.28 17.58
C ASP A 352 12.18 11.50 17.23
N ASP A 353 11.71 12.34 16.31
CA ASP A 353 12.31 13.63 16.01
C ASP A 353 12.09 14.68 17.12
N GLY A 354 11.30 14.36 18.15
CA GLY A 354 11.13 15.17 19.36
C GLY A 354 10.08 16.28 19.25
N ASN A 355 9.19 16.23 18.26
CA ASN A 355 8.13 17.21 18.09
C ASN A 355 7.07 17.07 19.19
N SER A 356 6.60 18.18 19.74
CA SER A 356 5.59 18.19 20.81
C SER A 356 4.19 18.52 20.28
N SER A 357 4.10 19.13 19.09
CA SER A 357 2.85 19.48 18.45
C SER A 357 2.88 19.22 16.93
N ALA A 358 1.72 18.90 16.36
CA ALA A 358 1.60 18.63 14.93
C ALA A 358 0.33 19.24 14.33
N TYR A 359 0.37 19.51 13.02
CA TYR A 359 -0.81 19.79 12.20
C TYR A 359 -0.86 18.81 11.03
N ILE A 360 -2.05 18.29 10.72
CA ILE A 360 -2.23 17.31 9.64
C ILE A 360 -3.06 17.95 8.52
N LEU A 361 -2.52 18.00 7.31
CA LEU A 361 -3.25 18.40 6.11
C LEU A 361 -3.43 17.17 5.23
N ALA A 362 -4.68 16.83 4.88
CA ALA A 362 -5.01 15.62 4.15
C ALA A 362 -5.96 15.84 2.98
N LEU A 363 -5.75 15.09 1.92
CA LEU A 363 -6.60 15.02 0.74
C LEU A 363 -8.06 14.64 1.10
N ASP A 364 -9.04 15.30 0.48
CA ASP A 364 -10.46 14.97 0.62
C ASP A 364 -10.86 13.72 -0.19
N ASP A 365 -10.35 12.56 0.23
CA ASP A 365 -10.66 11.28 -0.40
C ASP A 365 -10.58 10.10 0.61
N ALA A 366 -10.83 8.88 0.13
CA ALA A 366 -10.78 7.68 0.98
C ALA A 366 -9.39 7.34 1.53
N TYR A 367 -8.33 7.69 0.81
CA TYR A 367 -6.95 7.51 1.25
C TYR A 367 -6.59 8.57 2.31
N GLY A 368 -6.72 9.84 1.97
CA GLY A 368 -6.34 10.96 2.85
C GLY A 368 -7.09 10.95 4.18
N THR A 369 -8.40 10.70 4.16
CA THR A 369 -9.20 10.63 5.40
C THR A 369 -8.91 9.41 6.25
N SER A 370 -8.49 8.29 5.64
CA SER A 370 -8.13 7.07 6.34
C SER A 370 -6.78 7.24 7.05
N LEU A 371 -5.74 7.65 6.32
CA LEU A 371 -4.41 7.86 6.87
C LEU A 371 -4.37 8.98 7.92
N LEU A 372 -5.11 10.08 7.70
CA LEU A 372 -5.26 11.15 8.70
C LEU A 372 -5.73 10.61 10.05
N GLY A 373 -6.77 9.77 10.04
CA GLY A 373 -7.35 9.21 11.26
C GLY A 373 -6.36 8.34 12.03
N VAL A 374 -5.53 7.55 11.32
CA VAL A 374 -4.49 6.73 11.95
C VAL A 374 -3.39 7.61 12.53
N VAL A 375 -2.85 8.56 11.75
CA VAL A 375 -1.77 9.44 12.19
C VAL A 375 -2.19 10.27 13.39
N GLU A 376 -3.38 10.88 13.36
CA GLU A 376 -3.91 11.68 14.47
C GLU A 376 -4.00 10.86 15.77
N ALA A 377 -4.55 9.63 15.67
CA ALA A 377 -4.69 8.74 16.81
C ALA A 377 -3.32 8.32 17.37
N ALA A 378 -2.37 7.96 16.51
CA ALA A 378 -1.04 7.52 16.90
C ALA A 378 -0.22 8.67 17.53
N LEU A 379 -0.27 9.88 16.95
CA LEU A 379 0.38 11.07 17.51
C LEU A 379 -0.18 11.41 18.91
N THR A 380 -1.50 11.41 19.04
CA THR A 380 -2.16 11.68 20.33
C THR A 380 -1.78 10.64 21.39
N ALA A 381 -1.75 9.35 21.01
CA ALA A 381 -1.33 8.28 21.90
C ALA A 381 0.15 8.39 22.30
N GLY A 382 1.00 8.89 21.39
CA GLY A 382 2.42 9.18 21.62
C GLY A 382 2.69 10.45 22.42
N GLY A 383 1.66 11.23 22.76
CA GLY A 383 1.79 12.45 23.55
C GLY A 383 2.10 13.72 22.76
N VAL A 384 1.97 13.69 21.43
CA VAL A 384 2.05 14.86 20.55
C VAL A 384 0.68 15.55 20.49
N GLU A 385 0.64 16.86 20.72
CA GLU A 385 -0.60 17.64 20.62
C GLU A 385 -0.94 17.94 19.16
N VAL A 386 -2.07 17.42 18.66
CA VAL A 386 -2.56 17.77 17.31
C VAL A 386 -3.30 19.10 17.38
N LEU A 387 -2.65 20.17 16.90
CA LEU A 387 -3.18 21.54 16.96
C LEU A 387 -4.28 21.81 15.94
N GLY A 388 -4.38 20.96 14.92
CA GLY A 388 -5.45 20.99 13.95
C GLY A 388 -5.28 19.95 12.87
N THR A 389 -6.41 19.65 12.22
CA THR A 389 -6.47 18.81 11.04
C THR A 389 -7.26 19.55 9.97
N LYS A 390 -6.80 19.51 8.73
CA LYS A 390 -7.53 20.08 7.59
C LYS A 390 -7.65 19.05 6.48
N ILE A 391 -8.89 18.84 6.04
CA ILE A 391 -9.18 18.15 4.80
C ILE A 391 -9.28 19.21 3.69
N TYR A 392 -8.53 19.03 2.60
CA TYR A 392 -8.51 19.98 1.49
C TYR A 392 -9.07 19.37 0.20
N ASP A 393 -9.67 20.22 -0.63
CA ASP A 393 -10.11 19.87 -1.97
C ASP A 393 -8.90 19.88 -2.92
N PRO A 394 -8.49 18.75 -3.53
CA PRO A 394 -7.36 18.73 -4.47
C PRO A 394 -7.62 19.59 -5.71
N ALA A 395 -8.89 19.81 -6.07
CA ALA A 395 -9.27 20.63 -7.21
C ALA A 395 -9.28 22.14 -6.88
N ALA A 396 -8.85 22.54 -5.67
CA ALA A 396 -8.79 23.94 -5.29
C ALA A 396 -7.87 24.76 -6.21
N ALA A 397 -8.30 26.00 -6.49
CA ALA A 397 -7.52 26.93 -7.31
C ALA A 397 -6.20 27.36 -6.63
N GLY A 398 -6.12 27.25 -5.31
CA GLY A 398 -4.93 27.51 -4.50
C GLY A 398 -5.18 27.07 -3.06
N PHE A 399 -4.10 27.02 -2.27
CA PHE A 399 -4.10 26.43 -0.92
C PHE A 399 -3.77 27.46 0.18
N ASP A 400 -3.92 28.76 -0.10
CA ASP A 400 -3.63 29.83 0.85
C ASP A 400 -4.38 29.68 2.17
N ALA A 401 -5.67 29.30 2.11
CA ALA A 401 -6.51 29.21 3.29
C ALA A 401 -6.07 28.04 4.19
N GLU A 402 -5.79 26.89 3.59
CA GLU A 402 -5.26 25.69 4.25
C GLU A 402 -3.93 26.01 4.93
N VAL A 403 -3.01 26.67 4.23
CA VAL A 403 -1.69 27.01 4.76
C VAL A 403 -1.79 28.14 5.82
N ASP A 404 -2.69 29.11 5.69
CA ASP A 404 -2.93 30.14 6.70
C ASP A 404 -3.43 29.56 8.03
N GLU A 405 -4.23 28.48 7.98
CA GLU A 405 -4.64 27.74 9.19
C GLU A 405 -3.44 27.08 9.88
N ILE A 406 -2.52 26.49 9.12
CA ILE A 406 -1.27 25.91 9.66
C ILE A 406 -0.39 27.01 10.30
N VAL A 407 -0.22 28.14 9.62
CA VAL A 407 0.53 29.29 10.14
C VAL A 407 -0.09 29.81 11.45
N ALA A 408 -1.42 29.88 11.52
CA ALA A 408 -2.12 30.33 12.72
C ALA A 408 -2.02 29.34 13.89
N ALA A 409 -1.95 28.04 13.61
CA ALA A 409 -1.77 26.99 14.60
C ALA A 409 -0.33 26.93 15.15
N ASP A 410 0.67 27.27 14.32
CA ASP A 410 2.10 27.27 14.66
C ASP A 410 2.61 25.93 15.27
N PRO A 411 2.41 24.77 14.59
CA PRO A 411 2.87 23.47 15.09
C PRO A 411 4.39 23.30 14.98
N ASP A 412 4.97 22.37 15.73
CA ASP A 412 6.36 21.94 15.54
C ASP A 412 6.53 21.14 14.24
N ALA A 413 5.58 20.23 13.98
CA ALA A 413 5.54 19.34 12.83
C ALA A 413 4.31 19.56 11.94
N ILE A 414 4.47 19.33 10.65
CA ILE A 414 3.39 19.36 9.65
C ILE A 414 3.40 18.02 8.92
N VAL A 415 2.28 17.30 8.95
CA VAL A 415 2.09 16.06 8.17
C VAL A 415 1.25 16.39 6.94
N LEU A 416 1.78 16.07 5.76
CA LEU A 416 1.15 16.29 4.47
C LEU A 416 0.75 14.94 3.85
N ILE A 417 -0.56 14.69 3.78
CA ILE A 417 -1.13 13.53 3.12
C ILE A 417 -1.73 14.00 1.79
N THR A 418 -0.94 13.92 0.72
CA THR A 418 -1.25 14.53 -0.58
C THR A 418 -0.88 13.63 -1.75
N PHE A 419 -1.31 14.00 -2.95
CA PHE A 419 -0.75 13.52 -4.22
C PHE A 419 0.08 14.62 -4.89
N ASP A 420 -0.03 14.76 -6.22
CA ASP A 420 0.75 15.69 -7.04
C ASP A 420 0.53 17.15 -6.63
N GLU A 421 -0.68 17.53 -6.20
CA GLU A 421 -0.97 18.88 -5.74
C GLU A 421 -0.17 19.31 -4.49
N GLY A 422 0.49 18.36 -3.81
CA GLY A 422 1.43 18.62 -2.72
C GLY A 422 2.53 19.60 -3.08
N SER A 423 2.99 19.64 -4.35
CA SER A 423 3.98 20.60 -4.84
C SER A 423 3.51 22.06 -4.68
N ARG A 424 2.23 22.32 -4.97
CA ARG A 424 1.59 23.64 -4.86
C ARG A 424 1.44 24.04 -3.40
N ILE A 425 1.02 23.10 -2.55
CA ILE A 425 0.90 23.30 -1.10
C ILE A 425 2.28 23.66 -0.52
N LEU A 426 3.31 22.88 -0.83
CA LEU A 426 4.68 23.12 -0.35
C LEU A 426 5.23 24.46 -0.82
N ARG A 427 4.95 24.89 -2.05
CA ARG A 427 5.33 26.24 -2.52
C ARG A 427 4.67 27.33 -1.70
N THR A 428 3.35 27.22 -1.45
CA THR A 428 2.64 28.16 -0.58
C THR A 428 3.20 28.14 0.85
N MET A 429 3.57 26.98 1.38
CA MET A 429 4.24 26.87 2.69
C MET A 429 5.60 27.58 2.71
N VAL A 430 6.43 27.39 1.69
CA VAL A 430 7.73 28.07 1.56
C VAL A 430 7.54 29.59 1.46
N GLU A 431 6.60 30.07 0.64
CA GLU A 431 6.26 31.48 0.51
C GLU A 431 5.78 32.11 1.83
N LYS A 432 5.07 31.35 2.66
CA LYS A 432 4.61 31.78 3.99
C LYS A 432 5.62 31.51 5.12
N GLY A 433 6.81 30.98 4.81
CA GLY A 433 7.89 30.77 5.77
C GLY A 433 7.71 29.57 6.70
N ILE A 434 6.88 28.60 6.32
CA ILE A 434 6.65 27.34 7.07
C ILE A 434 6.98 26.08 6.26
N GLY A 435 7.74 26.21 5.17
CA GLY A 435 8.27 25.06 4.42
C GLY A 435 9.33 24.26 5.19
N PRO A 436 9.84 23.16 4.60
CA PRO A 436 10.76 22.21 5.25
C PRO A 436 12.04 22.82 5.85
N ALA A 437 12.48 23.95 5.32
CA ALA A 437 13.59 24.72 5.87
C ALA A 437 13.33 25.33 7.26
N ASN A 438 12.06 25.55 7.62
CA ASN A 438 11.64 26.28 8.82
C ASN A 438 10.86 25.43 9.81
N LYS A 439 10.19 24.37 9.35
CA LYS A 439 9.35 23.46 10.13
C LYS A 439 9.67 22.02 9.78
N ALA A 440 9.46 21.09 10.72
CA ALA A 440 9.53 19.67 10.40
C ALA A 440 8.33 19.31 9.52
N VAL A 441 8.58 18.80 8.31
CA VAL A 441 7.54 18.42 7.35
C VAL A 441 7.68 16.93 7.04
N TYR A 442 6.56 16.22 7.14
CA TYR A 442 6.46 14.78 6.96
C TYR A 442 5.46 14.44 5.84
N GLY A 443 5.90 13.64 4.87
CA GLY A 443 5.07 13.10 3.79
C GLY A 443 4.76 11.61 3.95
N CYS A 444 4.07 11.08 2.96
CA CYS A 444 3.56 9.71 2.85
C CYS A 444 3.80 9.16 1.43
N ASP A 445 3.42 7.92 1.18
CA ASP A 445 3.63 7.25 -0.11
C ASP A 445 3.03 8.01 -1.31
N GLY A 446 1.90 8.69 -1.10
CA GLY A 446 1.28 9.52 -2.14
C GLY A 446 2.12 10.71 -2.64
N ASN A 447 3.15 11.15 -1.89
CA ASN A 447 3.96 12.32 -2.23
C ASN A 447 5.48 12.14 -2.06
N MET A 448 5.94 11.02 -1.49
CA MET A 448 7.36 10.76 -1.30
C MET A 448 7.98 10.10 -2.55
N GLY A 449 8.32 10.93 -3.53
CA GLY A 449 9.04 10.55 -4.76
C GLY A 449 9.70 11.75 -5.43
N ASN A 450 10.68 11.52 -6.32
CA ASN A 450 11.37 12.60 -7.04
C ASN A 450 10.41 13.43 -7.92
N ALA A 451 9.29 12.85 -8.36
CA ALA A 451 8.23 13.55 -9.06
C ALA A 451 7.69 14.77 -8.27
N LEU A 452 7.58 14.70 -6.94
CA LEU A 452 7.18 15.85 -6.12
C LEU A 452 8.20 17.00 -6.22
N GLY A 453 9.49 16.66 -6.15
CA GLY A 453 10.59 17.60 -6.29
C GLY A 453 10.62 18.28 -7.65
N ASP A 454 10.43 17.48 -8.70
CA ASP A 454 10.37 17.96 -10.08
C ASP A 454 9.18 18.88 -10.31
N ALA A 455 7.99 18.52 -9.82
CA ALA A 455 6.78 19.36 -9.88
C ALA A 455 6.96 20.67 -9.10
N PHE A 456 7.55 20.60 -7.90
CA PHE A 456 7.88 21.78 -7.10
C PHE A 456 8.81 22.73 -7.87
N ASN A 457 9.86 22.21 -8.48
CA ASN A 457 10.83 22.97 -9.28
C ASN A 457 10.20 23.57 -10.56
N ALA A 458 9.31 22.82 -11.22
CA ALA A 458 8.59 23.27 -12.40
C ALA A 458 7.55 24.36 -12.09
N GLY A 459 7.13 24.45 -10.83
CA GLY A 459 6.06 25.33 -10.43
C GLY A 459 4.68 24.80 -10.87
N GLU A 460 4.56 23.48 -10.99
CA GLU A 460 3.35 22.75 -11.39
C GLU A 460 2.51 22.36 -10.18
#